data_AF-A0A1N7D716-F1
#
_entry.id   AF-A0A1N7D716-F1
#
_cell.length_a   1.000
_cell.length_b   1.000
_cell.length_c   1.000
_cell.angle_alpha   90.00
_cell.angle_beta   90.00
_cell.angle_gamma   90.00
#
_symmetry.space_group_name_H-M   'P 1'
#
loop_
_entity.id
_entity.type
_entity.pdbx_description
1 polymer ?
#
loop_
_entity_poly.entity_id
_entity_poly.type
_entity_poly.pdbx_seq_one_letter_code
_entity_poly.pdbx_strand_id
1 'polypeptide(L)' 'MTQTEGPFTCEMCDATVTMRDARRSKPMGDLDPMAWQTLCCPHCGSRLRTVYVGG' A
#
# COMPACT_ATOMS: atom_id res chain seq x y z
N MET A 1 -1.67 7.61 17.64
CA MET A 1 -0.50 7.18 16.85
C MET A 1 -1.04 6.35 15.70
N THR A 2 -1.08 6.93 14.52
CA THR A 2 -1.59 6.33 13.27
C THR A 2 -0.79 5.08 12.93
N GLN A 3 -1.40 3.90 13.09
CA GLN A 3 -0.77 2.60 12.85
C GLN A 3 -0.72 2.29 11.34
N THR A 4 -0.06 3.13 10.54
CA THR A 4 0.21 2.86 9.11
C THR A 4 1.57 3.39 8.64
N GLU A 5 2.47 3.77 9.54
CA GLU A 5 3.76 4.41 9.19
C GLU A 5 4.94 3.44 9.12
N GLY A 6 4.68 2.13 9.09
CA GLY A 6 5.72 1.12 8.98
C GLY A 6 6.24 0.98 7.53
N PRO A 7 7.53 0.68 7.34
CA PRO A 7 7.95 0.14 6.06
C PRO A 7 7.30 -1.23 5.84
N PHE A 8 6.80 -1.45 4.64
CA PHE A 8 6.18 -2.69 4.17
C PHE A 8 7.24 -3.55 3.50
N THR A 9 7.41 -4.78 3.96
CA THR A 9 8.25 -5.76 3.28
C THR A 9 7.47 -6.38 2.13
N CYS A 10 8.06 -6.35 0.93
CA CYS A 10 7.47 -7.02 -0.22
C CYS A 10 7.79 -8.52 -0.19
N GLU A 11 6.76 -9.37 -0.15
CA GLU A 11 6.94 -10.83 -0.14
C GLU A 11 7.50 -11.39 -1.47
N MET A 12 7.54 -10.59 -2.54
CA MET A 12 7.99 -11.04 -3.87
C MET A 12 9.44 -10.68 -4.18
N CYS A 13 9.99 -9.63 -3.57
CA CYS A 13 11.36 -9.19 -3.83
C CYS A 13 12.14 -8.82 -2.55
N ASP A 14 11.57 -9.09 -1.39
CA ASP A 14 12.10 -8.78 -0.05
C ASP A 14 12.46 -7.31 0.17
N ALA A 15 12.02 -6.42 -0.72
CA ALA A 15 12.29 -5.01 -0.62
C ALA A 15 11.48 -4.37 0.52
N THR A 16 12.15 -3.55 1.30
CA THR A 16 11.55 -2.72 2.36
C THR A 16 11.08 -1.41 1.75
N VAL A 17 9.75 -1.20 1.69
CA VAL A 17 9.12 -0.07 0.98
C VAL A 17 8.37 0.82 1.96
N THR A 18 8.62 2.12 1.98
CA THR A 18 7.87 3.03 2.84
C THR A 18 6.49 3.35 2.26
N MET A 19 5.56 3.82 3.09
CA MET A 19 4.23 4.26 2.62
C MET A 19 4.29 5.40 1.59
N ARG A 20 5.34 6.23 1.62
CA ARG A 20 5.55 7.33 0.66
C ARG A 20 6.07 6.82 -0.68
N ASP A 21 6.95 5.81 -0.65
CA ASP A 21 7.55 5.24 -1.86
C ASP A 21 6.66 4.19 -2.52
N ALA A 22 5.71 3.61 -1.78
CA ALA A 22 4.77 2.65 -2.31
C ALA A 22 3.89 3.28 -3.40
N ARG A 23 3.77 2.59 -4.54
CA ARG A 23 2.85 2.98 -5.61
C ARG A 23 1.42 2.78 -5.14
N ARG A 24 0.60 3.83 -5.20
CA ARG A 24 -0.81 3.77 -4.84
C ARG A 24 -1.64 3.37 -6.05
N SER A 25 -2.57 2.46 -5.82
CA SER A 25 -3.51 1.96 -6.83
C SER A 25 -4.91 1.90 -6.24
N LYS A 26 -5.90 1.83 -7.14
CA LYS A 26 -7.30 1.64 -6.74
C LYS A 26 -7.42 0.38 -5.88
N PRO A 27 -8.23 0.40 -4.82
CA PRO A 27 -8.45 -0.78 -4.01
C PRO A 27 -9.14 -1.86 -4.87
N MET A 28 -8.90 -3.12 -4.52
CA MET A 28 -9.59 -4.25 -5.17
C MET A 28 -10.94 -4.50 -4.49
N GLY A 29 -11.96 -4.84 -5.29
CA GLY A 29 -13.32 -5.12 -4.83
C GLY A 29 -14.18 -3.87 -4.65
N ASP A 30 -15.27 -3.99 -3.90
CA ASP A 30 -16.24 -2.91 -3.63
C ASP A 30 -15.80 -1.93 -2.53
N LEU A 31 -14.49 -1.71 -2.37
CA LEU A 31 -13.97 -0.71 -1.44
C LEU A 31 -14.04 0.68 -2.09
N ASP A 32 -14.47 1.67 -1.31
CA ASP A 32 -14.50 3.07 -1.77
C ASP A 32 -13.09 3.53 -2.20
N PRO A 33 -12.86 3.83 -3.49
CA PRO A 33 -11.55 4.22 -4.00
C PRO A 33 -11.09 5.60 -3.51
N MET A 34 -11.97 6.40 -2.92
CA MET A 34 -11.61 7.66 -2.29
C MET A 34 -11.12 7.45 -0.85
N ALA A 35 -11.68 6.46 -0.15
CA ALA A 35 -11.37 6.20 1.26
C ALA A 35 -10.30 5.10 1.44
N TRP A 36 -10.10 4.23 0.45
CA TRP A 36 -9.17 3.11 0.49
C TRP A 36 -8.19 3.15 -0.68
N GLN A 37 -6.94 2.80 -0.42
CA GLN A 37 -5.91 2.66 -1.46
C GLN A 37 -5.11 1.37 -1.26
N THR A 38 -4.75 0.72 -2.36
CA THR A 38 -3.83 -0.41 -2.33
C THR A 38 -2.41 0.07 -2.61
N LEU A 39 -1.51 -0.21 -1.68
CA LEU A 39 -0.08 0.02 -1.81
C LEU A 39 0.55 -1.15 -2.56
N CYS A 40 1.36 -0.82 -3.56
CA CYS A 40 2.13 -1.76 -4.37
C CYS A 40 3.62 -1.43 -4.29
N CYS A 41 4.46 -2.45 -4.38
CA CYS A 41 5.91 -2.31 -4.41
C CYS A 41 6.33 -1.50 -5.66
N PRO A 42 7.15 -0.45 -5.52
CA PRO A 42 7.64 0.31 -6.66
C PRO A 42 8.64 -0.47 -7.51
N HIS A 43 9.28 -1.51 -6.95
CA HIS A 43 10.31 -2.30 -7.65
C HIS A 43 9.72 -3.41 -8.51
N CYS A 44 8.81 -4.22 -7.97
CA CYS A 44 8.26 -5.39 -8.66
C CYS A 44 6.77 -5.26 -9.02
N GLY A 45 6.08 -4.24 -8.51
CA GLY A 45 4.65 -4.02 -8.74
C GLY A 45 3.72 -4.90 -7.90
N SER A 46 4.24 -5.83 -7.10
CA SER A 46 3.43 -6.70 -6.24
C SER A 46 2.68 -5.91 -5.17
N ARG A 47 1.47 -6.37 -4.83
CA ARG A 47 0.65 -5.78 -3.78
C ARG A 47 1.35 -5.91 -2.42
N LEU A 48 1.44 -4.81 -1.68
CA LEU A 48 1.94 -4.78 -0.31
C LEU A 48 0.78 -4.85 0.68
N ARG A 49 -0.07 -3.81 0.72
CA ARG A 49 -1.17 -3.72 1.69
C ARG A 49 -2.26 -2.79 1.21
N THR A 50 -3.50 -3.07 1.57
CA THR A 50 -4.60 -2.11 1.41
C THR A 50 -4.74 -1.30 2.68
N VAL A 51 -4.72 0.02 2.54
CA VAL A 51 -4.75 0.97 3.66
C VAL A 51 -5.91 1.93 3.49
N TYR A 52 -6.51 2.31 4.62
CA TYR A 52 -7.51 3.35 4.68
C TYR A 52 -6.81 4.72 4.66
N VAL A 53 -7.27 5.61 3.78
CA VAL A 53 -6.73 6.96 3.54
C VAL A 53 -7.79 8.04 3.67
N GLY A 54 -9.06 7.68 3.89
CA GLY A 54 -10.17 8.61 4.05
C GLY A 54 -10.07 9.35 5.39
N GLY A 55 -9.57 10.58 5.37
CA GLY A 55 -9.64 11.52 6.49
C GLY A 55 -10.75 12.53 6.28
#